data_AF-A0AA51IS73-F1
#
_entry.id   AF-A0AA51IS73-F1
#
_cell.length_a   1.000
_cell.length_b   1.000
_cell.length_c   1.000
_cell.angle_alpha   90.00
_cell.angle_beta   90.00
_cell.angle_gamma   90.00
#
_symmetry.space_group_name_H-M   'P 1'
#
loop_
_entity.id
_entity.type
_entity.pdbx_description
1 polymer ?
#
loop_
_entity_poly.entity_id
_entity_poly.type
_entity_poly.pdbx_seq_one_letter_code
_entity_poly.pdbx_strand_id
1 'polypeptide(L)' 'SPPKTSKISQAVRFFSPDSIVTDWYRGQLSNALAAINREEVSFVMYYAPWDAESQYVRGEFEKAATVL' A
#
# COMPACT_ATOMS: atom_id res chain seq x y z
N SER A 1 8.96 32.21 9.10
CA SER A 1 8.19 31.10 9.71
C SER A 1 9.07 29.87 9.74
N PRO A 2 9.10 29.09 10.84
CA PRO A 2 9.84 27.83 10.85
C PRO A 2 9.33 26.92 9.73
N PRO A 3 10.16 26.06 9.12
CA PRO A 3 9.64 25.04 8.21
C PRO A 3 8.62 24.23 9.01
N LYS A 4 7.40 24.09 8.49
CA LYS A 4 6.45 23.09 9.02
C LYS A 4 7.18 21.75 8.88
N THR A 5 7.82 21.27 9.95
CA THR A 5 8.32 19.91 10.01
C THR A 5 7.09 19.03 9.98
N SER A 6 6.75 18.64 8.77
CA SER A 6 5.77 17.64 8.40
C SER A 6 5.81 16.53 9.45
N LYS A 7 4.69 16.33 10.16
CA LYS A 7 4.54 15.19 11.07
C LYS A 7 4.99 13.96 10.29
N ILE A 8 6.03 13.28 10.76
CA ILE A 8 6.47 12.00 10.19
C ILE A 8 5.21 11.14 10.13
N SER A 9 4.75 10.83 8.92
CA SER A 9 3.54 10.06 8.71
C SER A 9 3.70 8.76 9.48
N GLN A 10 2.84 8.55 10.48
CA GLN A 10 2.78 7.26 11.15
C GLN A 10 2.48 6.18 10.12
N ALA A 11 2.92 4.96 10.38
CA ALA A 11 2.56 3.80 9.60
C ALA A 11 1.05 3.55 9.78
N VAL A 12 0.23 4.18 8.94
CA VAL A 12 -1.22 3.98 8.88
C VAL A 12 -1.52 2.99 7.77
N ARG A 13 -2.53 2.15 7.97
CA ARG A 13 -3.07 1.30 6.91
C ARG A 13 -3.53 2.17 5.75
N PHE A 14 -3.20 1.73 4.54
CA PHE A 14 -3.62 2.39 3.32
C PHE A 14 -4.90 1.77 2.77
N PHE A 15 -5.02 0.45 2.88
CA PHE A 15 -6.22 -0.31 2.53
C PHE A 15 -7.04 -0.68 3.78
N SER A 16 -8.34 -0.92 3.58
CA SER A 16 -9.21 -1.39 4.67
C SER A 16 -8.75 -2.76 5.20
N PRO A 17 -8.90 -3.07 6.50
CA PRO A 17 -8.67 -4.42 7.01
C PRO A 17 -9.50 -5.51 6.31
N ASP A 18 -10.66 -5.13 5.75
CA ASP A 18 -11.56 -6.01 5.01
C ASP A 18 -11.28 -6.02 3.49
N SER A 19 -10.23 -5.33 3.04
CA SER A 19 -9.84 -5.31 1.63
C SER A 19 -9.22 -6.64 1.22
N ILE A 20 -9.42 -7.03 -0.04
CA ILE A 20 -8.76 -8.21 -0.65
C ILE A 20 -7.25 -7.96 -0.79
N VAL A 21 -6.85 -6.69 -0.92
CA VAL A 21 -5.44 -6.30 -1.06
C VAL A 21 -4.72 -6.48 0.28
N THR A 22 -3.64 -7.25 0.29
CA THR A 22 -2.79 -7.40 1.47
C THR A 22 -1.89 -6.17 1.62
N ASP A 23 -2.04 -5.45 2.74
CA ASP A 23 -1.32 -4.21 3.02
C ASP A 23 -0.16 -4.40 4.02
N TRP A 24 1.09 -4.23 3.55
CA TRP A 24 2.33 -4.30 4.34
C TRP A 24 2.87 -2.91 4.76
N TYR A 25 2.00 -2.07 5.32
CA TYR A 25 2.27 -0.68 5.70
C TYR A 25 3.32 -0.46 6.81
N ARG A 26 3.78 -1.50 7.53
CA ARG A 26 4.80 -1.36 8.61
C ARG A 26 6.22 -1.72 8.17
N GLY A 27 6.47 -1.76 6.86
CA GLY A 27 7.77 -2.16 6.33
C GLY A 27 8.02 -3.66 6.41
N GLN A 28 6.98 -4.48 6.34
CA GLN A 28 7.10 -5.95 6.33
C GLN A 28 7.55 -6.49 4.96
N LEU A 29 8.60 -5.90 4.38
CA LEU A 29 9.04 -6.19 3.00
C LEU A 29 9.44 -7.66 2.82
N SER A 30 10.10 -8.27 3.80
CA SER A 30 10.46 -9.70 3.72
C SER A 30 9.23 -10.60 3.60
N ASN A 31 8.15 -10.26 4.31
CA ASN A 31 6.89 -11.01 4.24
C ASN A 31 6.20 -10.79 2.88
N ALA A 32 6.22 -9.56 2.38
CA ALA A 32 5.70 -9.24 1.04
C ALA A 32 6.45 -10.04 -0.04
N LEU A 33 7.78 -10.03 -0.01
CA LEU A 33 8.62 -10.78 -0.95
C LEU A 33 8.40 -12.29 -0.86
N ALA A 34 8.24 -12.82 0.35
CA ALA A 34 7.92 -14.23 0.54
C ALA A 34 6.55 -14.63 -0.02
N ALA A 35 5.56 -13.73 0.04
CA ALA A 35 4.25 -13.95 -0.59
C ALA A 35 4.33 -13.85 -2.12
N ILE A 36 5.00 -12.82 -2.63
CA ILE A 36 5.21 -12.60 -4.08
C ILE A 36 5.89 -13.80 -4.73
N ASN A 37 6.92 -14.37 -4.09
CA ASN A 37 7.67 -15.52 -4.62
C ASN A 37 6.89 -16.84 -4.63
N ARG A 38 5.68 -16.90 -4.05
CA ARG A 38 4.84 -18.11 -4.06
C ARG A 38 3.85 -18.16 -5.22
N GLU A 39 3.60 -17.02 -5.85
CA GLU A 39 2.63 -16.88 -6.93
C GLU A 39 3.35 -16.75 -8.27
N GLU A 40 2.74 -17.27 -9.35
CA GLU A 40 3.28 -17.12 -10.70
C GLU A 40 3.22 -15.66 -11.19
N VAL A 41 2.18 -14.94 -10.77
CA VAL A 41 1.96 -13.54 -11.11
C VAL A 41 1.51 -12.81 -9.85
N SER A 42 2.15 -11.68 -9.54
CA SER A 42 1.81 -10.83 -8.40
C SER A 42 1.67 -9.37 -8.86
N PHE A 43 0.60 -8.70 -8.44
CA PHE A 43 0.44 -7.26 -8.66
C PHE A 43 0.75 -6.50 -7.38
N VAL A 44 1.78 -5.64 -7.43
CA VAL A 44 2.36 -5.00 -6.23
C VAL A 44 2.36 -3.48 -6.40
N MET A 45 1.77 -2.77 -5.43
CA MET A 45 1.77 -1.31 -5.38
C MET A 45 2.75 -0.84 -4.30
N TYR A 46 3.78 -0.10 -4.71
CA TYR A 46 4.59 0.71 -3.79
C TYR A 46 3.93 2.07 -3.65
N TYR A 47 3.57 2.45 -2.43
CA TYR A 47 2.78 3.66 -2.17
C TYR A 47 3.31 4.43 -0.97
N ALA A 48 2.87 5.68 -0.84
CA ALA A 48 2.97 6.45 0.40
C ALA A 48 1.57 6.96 0.80
N PRO A 49 1.14 6.84 2.08
CA PRO A 49 -0.20 7.27 2.49
C PRO A 49 -0.51 8.75 2.25
N TRP A 50 0.52 9.60 2.20
CA TRP A 50 0.40 11.05 1.99
C TRP A 50 0.55 11.48 0.53
N ASP A 51 0.85 10.55 -0.37
CA ASP A 51 1.05 10.84 -1.78
C ASP A 51 -0.30 10.89 -2.53
N ALA A 52 -0.51 11.93 -3.32
CA ALA A 52 -1.79 12.20 -3.97
C ALA A 52 -2.10 11.17 -5.07
N GLU A 53 -1.10 10.80 -5.87
CA GLU A 53 -1.23 9.80 -6.93
C GLU A 53 -1.54 8.42 -6.33
N SER A 54 -0.85 8.05 -5.26
CA SER A 54 -1.14 6.83 -4.49
C SER A 54 -2.60 6.81 -4.05
N GLN A 55 -3.08 7.89 -3.41
CA GLN A 55 -4.47 7.98 -2.93
C GLN A 55 -5.49 7.89 -4.08
N TYR A 56 -5.20 8.51 -5.22
CA TYR A 56 -6.05 8.46 -6.41
C TYR A 56 -6.15 7.04 -6.98
N VAL A 57 -5.02 6.34 -7.13
CA VAL A 57 -4.97 5.00 -7.73
C VAL A 57 -5.50 3.92 -6.78
N ARG A 58 -5.50 4.15 -5.47
CA ARG A 58 -5.92 3.17 -4.45
C ARG A 58 -7.23 2.46 -4.79
N GLY A 59 -8.26 3.21 -5.20
CA GLY A 59 -9.58 2.64 -5.50
C GLY A 59 -9.58 1.75 -6.74
N GLU A 60 -8.80 2.11 -7.76
CA GLU A 60 -8.66 1.29 -8.98
C GLU A 60 -7.84 0.03 -8.70
N PHE A 61 -6.86 0.11 -7.80
CA PHE A 61 -6.09 -1.05 -7.35
C PHE A 61 -6.96 -2.07 -6.60
N GLU A 62 -7.87 -1.61 -5.72
CA GLU A 62 -8.84 -2.50 -5.06
C GLU A 62 -9.82 -3.14 -6.05
N LYS A 63 -10.28 -2.39 -7.05
CA LYS A 63 -11.14 -2.95 -8.11
C LYS A 63 -10.40 -4.01 -8.93
N ALA A 64 -9.15 -3.76 -9.31
CA ALA A 64 -8.36 -4.73 -10.06
C ALA A 64 -8.20 -6.05 -9.28
N ALA A 65 -8.03 -5.99 -7.96
CA ALA A 65 -7.94 -7.16 -7.09
C ALA A 65 -9.25 -7.98 -7.00
N THR A 66 -10.39 -7.45 -7.43
CA THR A 66 -11.66 -8.21 -7.49
C THR A 66 -11.88 -8.94 -8.83
N VAL A 67 -11.11 -8.57 -9.85
CA VAL A 67 -11.30 -9.05 -11.24
C VAL A 67 -10.28 -10.13 -11.60
N LEU A 68 -9.08 -10.06 -11.01
CA LEU A 68 -8.00 -11.04 -11.15
C LEU A 68 -8.19 -12.19 -10.15
#